data_AF-A0A2E0BUJ6-F1
#
_entry.id   AF-A0A2E0BUJ6-F1
#
_cell.length_a   1.000
_cell.length_b   1.000
_cell.length_c   1.000
_cell.angle_alpha   90.00
_cell.angle_beta   90.00
_cell.angle_gamma   90.00
#
_symmetry.space_group_name_H-M   'P 1'
#
loop_
_entity.id
_entity.type
_entity.pdbx_description
1 polymer ?
#
loop_
_entity_poly.entity_id
_entity_poly.type
_entity_poly.pdbx_seq_one_letter_code
_entity_poly.pdbx_strand_id
1 'polypeptide(L)'
;MAAKAPGGKKRPRRKRKLRLSLRQSKIKKADSYTDSLGWSTDVGRTLGEAPKPQEPETVNIQCDMCGSMLKIRKPTKARYTVTCTYPECGNVMTFD
;
A
#
# COMPACT_ATOMS: atom_id res chain seq x y z
N MET A 1 57.11 -21.48 40.38
CA MET A 1 56.66 -22.26 39.21
C MET A 1 55.48 -23.13 39.66
N ALA A 2 54.24 -22.79 39.33
CA ALA A 2 53.09 -23.62 39.65
C ALA A 2 52.60 -24.29 38.36
N ALA A 3 52.70 -25.62 38.30
CA ALA A 3 52.40 -26.41 37.12
C ALA A 3 50.91 -26.31 36.75
N LYS A 4 50.66 -26.15 35.44
CA LYS A 4 49.34 -26.10 34.83
C LYS A 4 48.65 -27.46 35.01
N ALA A 5 47.45 -27.48 35.61
CA ALA A 5 46.71 -28.71 35.86
C ALA A 5 46.46 -29.50 34.54
N PRO A 6 46.60 -30.84 34.55
CA PRO A 6 46.51 -31.64 33.33
C PRO A 6 45.08 -31.62 32.77
N GLY A 7 44.95 -31.27 31.49
CA GLY A 7 43.68 -31.19 30.77
C GLY A 7 42.97 -32.54 30.70
N GLY A 8 41.99 -32.76 31.57
CA GLY A 8 41.14 -33.94 31.56
C GLY A 8 40.16 -33.93 30.38
N LYS A 9 40.16 -35.03 29.60
CA LYS A 9 39.24 -35.28 28.47
C LYS A 9 37.78 -35.00 28.85
N LYS A 10 37.10 -34.13 28.09
CA LYS A 10 35.67 -33.86 28.26
C LYS A 10 34.87 -35.15 27.98
N ARG A 11 34.16 -35.65 28.98
CA ARG A 11 33.27 -36.83 28.85
C ARG A 11 32.16 -36.53 27.83
N PRO A 12 31.81 -37.46 26.92
CA PRO A 12 30.75 -37.22 25.95
C PRO A 12 29.42 -37.05 26.69
N ARG A 13 28.75 -35.90 26.46
CA ARG A 13 27.44 -35.60 27.06
C ARG A 13 26.43 -36.61 26.54
N ARG A 14 25.96 -37.51 27.41
CA ARG A 14 24.88 -38.46 27.10
C ARG A 14 23.62 -37.64 26.82
N LYS A 15 23.21 -37.55 25.55
CA LYS A 15 21.97 -36.84 25.18
C LYS A 15 20.80 -37.56 25.85
N ARG A 16 20.15 -36.92 26.83
CA ARG A 16 18.91 -37.45 27.43
C ARG A 16 17.90 -37.56 26.28
N LYS A 17 17.43 -38.77 26.00
CA LYS A 17 16.34 -38.97 25.03
C LYS A 17 15.08 -38.38 25.64
N LEU A 18 14.67 -37.22 25.15
CA LEU A 18 13.40 -36.61 25.52
C LEU A 18 12.30 -37.52 24.97
N ARG A 19 11.69 -38.35 25.82
CA ARG A 19 10.47 -39.05 25.43
C ARG A 19 9.36 -38.02 25.51
N LEU A 20 9.07 -37.36 24.39
CA LEU A 20 7.83 -36.62 24.20
C LEU A 20 6.68 -37.62 24.37
N SER A 21 6.19 -37.78 25.61
CA SER A 21 4.86 -38.30 25.79
C SER A 21 3.93 -37.16 25.37
N LEU A 22 3.10 -37.40 24.36
CA LEU A 22 2.00 -36.51 24.01
C LEU A 22 1.07 -36.45 25.23
N ARG A 23 1.33 -35.49 26.11
CA ARG A 23 0.54 -35.24 27.32
C ARG A 23 -0.71 -34.45 26.99
N GLN A 24 -1.41 -34.84 25.92
CA GLN A 24 -2.67 -34.26 25.50
C GLN A 24 -3.64 -35.39 25.13
N SER A 25 -3.96 -36.25 26.10
CA SER A 25 -5.04 -37.23 25.96
C SER A 25 -6.44 -36.61 26.00
N LYS A 26 -6.55 -35.28 26.18
CA LYS A 26 -7.82 -34.56 26.15
C LYS A 26 -7.62 -33.18 25.52
N ILE A 27 -7.85 -33.08 24.21
CA ILE A 27 -8.17 -31.81 23.56
C ILE A 27 -9.47 -31.33 24.21
N LYS A 28 -9.37 -30.33 25.10
CA LYS A 28 -10.54 -29.78 25.79
C LYS A 28 -11.09 -28.63 24.94
N LYS A 29 -12.22 -28.92 24.29
CA LYS A 29 -13.12 -28.01 23.57
C LYS A 29 -12.53 -27.38 22.31
N ALA A 30 -13.39 -27.25 21.31
CA ALA A 30 -13.05 -26.82 19.96
C ALA A 30 -12.25 -25.51 19.99
N ASP A 31 -11.10 -25.53 19.33
CA ASP A 31 -10.37 -24.33 18.95
C ASP A 31 -11.28 -23.51 18.03
N SER A 32 -12.06 -22.59 18.61
CA SER A 32 -12.68 -21.50 17.86
C SER A 32 -11.60 -20.46 17.55
N TYR A 33 -10.53 -20.89 16.88
CA TYR A 33 -9.55 -19.99 16.29
C TYR A 33 -10.16 -19.49 14.98
N THR A 34 -10.98 -18.45 15.10
CA THR A 34 -11.32 -17.64 13.93
C THR A 34 -10.08 -16.80 13.65
N ASP A 35 -9.20 -17.35 12.81
CA ASP A 35 -8.21 -16.54 12.12
C ASP A 35 -8.98 -15.47 11.38
N SER A 36 -9.08 -14.30 12.00
CA SER A 36 -9.64 -13.11 11.38
C SER A 36 -8.67 -12.73 10.29
N LEU A 37 -8.84 -13.38 9.13
CA LEU A 37 -8.20 -13.06 7.88
C LEU A 37 -8.35 -11.54 7.73
N GLY A 38 -7.24 -10.82 7.96
CA GLY A 38 -7.17 -9.36 7.99
C GLY A 38 -7.46 -8.71 6.64
N TRP A 39 -7.83 -9.50 5.64
CA TRP A 39 -8.37 -9.05 4.38
C TRP A 39 -9.59 -9.90 4.02
N SER A 40 -10.76 -9.25 4.04
CA SER A 40 -12.00 -9.70 3.40
C SER A 40 -12.76 -10.86 4.06
N THR A 41 -13.72 -10.52 4.93
CA THR A 41 -15.00 -11.25 5.00
C THR A 41 -16.19 -10.29 5.05
N ASP A 42 -16.29 -9.37 4.08
CA ASP A 42 -17.58 -8.78 3.72
C ASP A 42 -18.33 -9.77 2.81
N VAL A 43 -18.79 -10.89 3.40
CA VAL A 43 -19.74 -11.78 2.75
C VAL A 43 -21.14 -11.16 2.83
N GLY A 44 -21.52 -10.38 1.82
CA GLY A 44 -22.93 -10.01 1.61
C GLY A 44 -23.24 -8.54 1.42
N ARG A 45 -22.26 -7.67 1.16
CA ARG A 45 -22.54 -6.38 0.54
C ARG A 45 -22.32 -6.53 -0.95
N THR A 46 -23.38 -6.46 -1.73
CA THR A 46 -23.27 -6.19 -3.17
C THR A 46 -22.34 -4.99 -3.30
N LEU A 47 -21.12 -5.22 -3.77
CA LEU A 47 -20.19 -4.17 -4.18
C LEU A 47 -20.89 -3.46 -5.33
N GLY A 48 -21.75 -2.50 -4.99
CA GLY A 48 -22.31 -1.58 -5.95
C GLY A 48 -21.12 -1.01 -6.70
N GLU A 49 -21.19 -1.11 -8.04
CA GLU A 49 -20.19 -0.66 -8.98
C GLU A 49 -19.44 0.54 -8.40
N ALA A 50 -18.15 0.36 -8.09
CA ALA A 50 -17.34 1.45 -7.57
C ALA A 50 -17.52 2.66 -8.50
N PRO A 51 -17.75 3.87 -7.96
CA PRO A 51 -18.05 5.03 -8.78
C PRO A 51 -16.95 5.15 -9.84
N LYS A 52 -17.35 5.05 -11.12
CA LYS A 52 -16.43 5.16 -12.24
C LYS A 52 -15.62 6.44 -12.04
N PRO A 53 -14.27 6.39 -12.12
CA PRO A 53 -13.45 7.57 -11.94
C PRO A 53 -13.98 8.67 -12.85
N GLN A 54 -14.35 9.81 -12.28
CA GLN A 54 -14.84 10.94 -13.06
C GLN A 54 -13.72 11.33 -14.03
N GLU A 55 -14.04 11.28 -15.32
CA GLU A 55 -13.12 11.73 -16.35
C GLU A 55 -12.80 13.20 -16.10
N PRO A 56 -11.54 13.63 -16.33
CA PRO A 56 -11.15 15.00 -16.05
C PRO A 56 -12.00 15.96 -16.86
N GLU A 57 -12.77 16.81 -16.17
CA GLU A 57 -13.58 17.85 -16.79
C GLU A 57 -12.68 18.72 -17.69
N THR A 58 -13.08 18.91 -18.94
CA THR A 58 -12.37 19.76 -19.89
C THR A 58 -13.07 21.10 -19.97
N VAL A 59 -12.31 22.18 -19.83
CA VAL A 59 -12.78 23.56 -19.94
C VAL A 59 -12.32 24.09 -21.29
N ASN A 60 -13.27 24.67 -22.04
CA ASN A 60 -12.98 25.35 -23.30
C ASN A 60 -12.84 26.85 -23.01
N ILE A 61 -11.65 27.41 -23.24
CA ILE A 61 -11.34 28.83 -23.01
C ILE A 61 -10.98 29.47 -24.34
N GLN A 62 -11.53 30.65 -24.63
CA GLN A 62 -11.12 31.43 -25.80
C GLN A 62 -9.89 32.28 -25.46
N CYS A 63 -8.88 32.24 -26.33
CA CYS A 63 -7.72 33.15 -26.28
C CYS A 63 -8.13 34.58 -26.65
N ASP A 64 -7.83 35.57 -25.81
CA ASP A 64 -8.19 36.99 -26.08
C ASP A 64 -7.49 37.56 -27.31
N MET A 65 -6.22 37.19 -27.54
CA MET A 65 -5.41 37.74 -28.63
C MET A 65 -5.69 37.09 -29.98
N CYS A 66 -6.04 35.80 -29.97
CA CYS A 66 -6.04 34.96 -31.15
C CYS A 66 -7.38 34.30 -31.45
N GLY A 67 -8.37 34.43 -30.55
CA GLY A 67 -9.72 33.88 -30.71
C GLY A 67 -9.79 32.35 -30.74
N SER A 68 -8.66 31.65 -30.61
CA SER A 68 -8.63 30.20 -30.65
C SER A 68 -9.30 29.58 -29.42
N MET A 69 -10.05 28.50 -29.62
CA MET A 69 -10.66 27.71 -28.55
C MET A 69 -9.63 26.71 -28.01
N LEU A 70 -9.21 26.93 -26.77
CA LEU A 70 -8.27 26.08 -26.03
C LEU A 70 -9.05 25.02 -25.25
N LYS A 71 -8.75 23.75 -25.52
CA LYS A 71 -9.26 22.61 -24.73
C LYS A 71 -8.27 22.28 -23.61
N ILE A 72 -8.58 22.68 -22.39
CA ILE A 72 -7.68 22.50 -21.24
C ILE A 72 -8.36 21.61 -20.20
N ARG A 73 -7.58 20.72 -19.57
CA ARG A 73 -8.07 19.93 -18.44
C ARG A 73 -8.25 20.84 -17.24
N LYS A 74 -9.34 20.67 -16.49
CA LYS A 74 -9.62 21.46 -15.30
C LYS A 74 -8.45 21.36 -14.31
N PRO A 75 -7.76 22.47 -14.02
CA PRO A 75 -6.69 22.47 -13.04
C PRO A 75 -7.29 22.28 -11.64
N THR A 76 -6.53 21.61 -10.77
CA THR A 76 -6.94 21.38 -9.37
C THR A 76 -6.75 22.60 -8.48
N LYS A 77 -5.96 23.58 -8.94
CA LYS A 77 -5.69 24.84 -8.24
C LYS A 77 -6.69 25.91 -8.67
N ALA A 78 -7.10 26.77 -7.73
CA ALA A 78 -7.96 27.92 -8.01
C ALA A 78 -7.30 28.92 -8.97
N ARG A 79 -5.97 29.13 -8.81
CA ARG A 79 -5.18 30.05 -9.62
C ARG A 79 -4.30 29.31 -10.61
N TYR A 80 -4.40 29.66 -11.88
CA TYR A 80 -3.62 29.01 -12.93
C TYR A 80 -3.41 29.92 -14.13
N THR A 81 -2.30 29.68 -14.83
CA THR A 81 -1.98 30.32 -16.10
C THR A 81 -2.20 29.36 -17.25
N VAL A 82 -2.70 29.90 -18.35
CA VAL A 82 -2.94 29.17 -19.60
C VAL A 82 -2.09 29.81 -20.68
N THR A 83 -1.17 29.04 -21.26
CA THR A 83 -0.45 29.43 -22.46
C THR A 83 -1.26 29.04 -23.69
N CYS A 84 -1.36 29.94 -24.65
CA CYS A 84 -1.96 29.64 -25.95
C CYS A 84 -1.21 28.49 -26.65
N THR A 85 -1.93 27.56 -27.27
CA THR A 85 -1.34 26.45 -28.04
C THR A 85 -0.65 26.90 -29.33
N TYR A 86 -0.99 28.09 -29.83
CA TYR A 86 -0.33 28.65 -31.00
C TYR A 86 0.99 29.34 -30.60
N PRO A 87 2.15 28.85 -31.05
CA PRO A 87 3.46 29.40 -30.68
C PRO A 87 3.65 30.84 -31.19
N GLU A 88 2.98 31.20 -32.29
CA GLU A 88 2.99 32.55 -32.87
C GLU A 88 2.31 33.59 -31.95
N CYS A 89 1.35 33.18 -31.13
CA CYS A 89 0.59 34.10 -30.30
C CYS A 89 1.29 34.36 -28.95
N GLY A 90 1.97 33.36 -28.38
CA GLY A 90 2.73 33.47 -27.13
C GLY A 90 1.96 33.98 -25.90
N ASN A 91 0.64 34.14 -25.98
CA ASN A 91 -0.15 34.80 -24.95
C ASN A 91 -0.32 33.90 -23.72
N VAL A 92 -0.20 34.51 -22.54
CA VAL A 92 -0.38 33.84 -21.24
C VAL A 92 -1.56 34.48 -20.53
N MET A 93 -2.64 33.72 -20.37
CA MET A 93 -3.84 34.16 -19.67
C MET A 93 -3.75 33.73 -18.20
N THR A 94 -3.86 34.68 -17.28
CA THR A 94 -3.85 34.45 -15.83
C THR A 94 -5.28 34.39 -15.30
N PHE A 95 -5.69 33.26 -14.73
CA PHE A 95 -6.97 33.08 -14.05
C PHE A 95 -6.71 33.01 -12.54
N ASP A 96 -7.34 33.93 -11.80
CA ASP A 96 -7.08 34.23 -10.38
C ASP A 96 -8.20 33.77 -9.42
#